data_AF-A0A8J2IE83-F1
#
_entry.id   AF-A0A8J2IE83-F1
#
_cell.length_a   1.000
_cell.length_b   1.000
_cell.length_c   1.000
_cell.angle_alpha   90.00
_cell.angle_beta   90.00
_cell.angle_gamma   90.00
#
_symmetry.space_group_name_H-M   'P 1'
#
loop_
_entity.id
_entity.type
_entity.pdbx_description
1 polymer ?
#
loop_
_entity_poly.entity_id
_entity_poly.type
_entity_poly.pdbx_seq_one_letter_code
_entity_poly.pdbx_strand_id
1 'polypeptide(L)'
;MPFKFVTVSHPDPLKDRKKQEGIRQHAIRNSIQRSRVDRIKRRDLFVPFVANEKRQKRFPVVFTKTSSIGLTDPFNTFCAFPERLRILLRHPSAKQAGEPVFCIEDSGKVFFQGMDNVLKGALTGPILFYALSLVLTLSANANVPNVEILTYRGKLLQGMQTAMVDPGWKPTASTITVMLMLIGYDYRIETGDAGSIFTHIRGVQMMMSLYQAGNIAVVAQMQRALFWQDLFGCFVLNTMRSISHKMYDGWKNPRHIDTQLCCATPNGFSGMVGDWLIEFAIILEDLAMLCKTVDERAITGDTPFVDDTPANLESRLVDLLSTSRLSQSFADPIYEACIYAVYLCCTSPRLHLPPPTSFSMAIILREVSDTDIARACEIESLAYKDNPLNPILNPGPFFPGALQQRIQHIVEMRNNDSTAHYMQAFDDGTGQMVAWAKWHIFETTEAAAASFKPLRFGPGMDPEACKIFFEGMAERRKAIMADKPYIYLQLLYTHPDFQGRGAGGLLLNWGTQRAEKLGLPIYLASTPVGHRFYRKHGFKDVEVIRFGFTSSCGPIHEQPLMLWEPSRP
;
A
#
# COMPACT_ATOMS: atom_id res chain seq x y z
N MET A 1 -50.35 21.00 -39.61
CA MET A 1 -51.29 19.89 -39.36
C MET A 1 -52.02 20.17 -38.05
N PRO A 2 -53.34 19.96 -37.96
CA PRO A 2 -54.10 20.19 -36.72
C PRO A 2 -53.76 19.11 -35.69
N PHE A 3 -53.53 19.50 -34.44
CA PHE A 3 -53.25 18.59 -33.33
C PHE A 3 -54.51 17.75 -33.03
N LYS A 4 -54.35 16.42 -32.96
CA LYS A 4 -55.42 15.48 -32.60
C LYS A 4 -55.10 14.88 -31.23
N PHE A 5 -55.88 15.21 -30.22
CA PHE A 5 -55.77 14.59 -28.90
C PHE A 5 -56.49 13.23 -28.90
N VAL A 6 -55.83 12.20 -28.37
CA VAL A 6 -56.41 10.87 -28.13
C VAL A 6 -56.20 10.56 -26.65
N THR A 7 -57.28 10.56 -25.88
CA THR A 7 -57.31 10.06 -24.50
C THR A 7 -57.51 8.55 -24.53
N VAL A 8 -56.64 7.78 -23.87
CA VAL A 8 -56.76 6.33 -23.76
C VAL A 8 -56.84 5.96 -22.29
N SER A 9 -58.04 5.59 -21.86
CA SER A 9 -58.31 5.13 -20.48
C SER A 9 -58.22 3.60 -20.33
N HIS A 10 -57.97 2.83 -21.39
CA HIS A 10 -57.67 1.38 -21.34
C HIS A 10 -57.17 0.86 -22.71
N PRO A 11 -56.37 -0.24 -22.80
CA PRO A 11 -55.56 -0.53 -23.99
C PRO A 11 -56.29 -1.14 -25.21
N ASP A 12 -57.57 -1.51 -25.12
CA ASP A 12 -58.20 -2.41 -26.11
C ASP A 12 -59.23 -1.87 -27.14
N PRO A 13 -59.56 -0.57 -27.32
CA PRO A 13 -60.56 -0.18 -28.32
C PRO A 13 -60.04 0.64 -29.52
N LEU A 14 -58.96 0.24 -30.19
CA LEU A 14 -58.59 0.83 -31.49
C LEU A 14 -58.28 -0.24 -32.56
N LYS A 15 -59.31 -0.67 -33.31
CA LYS A 15 -59.19 -1.67 -34.40
C LYS A 15 -58.61 -1.15 -35.73
N ASP A 16 -58.29 0.15 -35.83
CA ASP A 16 -57.80 0.76 -37.07
C ASP A 16 -56.27 0.79 -37.12
N ARG A 17 -55.70 -0.12 -37.92
CA ARG A 17 -54.26 -0.42 -37.98
C ARG A 17 -53.41 0.79 -38.38
N LYS A 18 -53.90 1.67 -39.26
CA LYS A 18 -53.16 2.88 -39.67
C LYS A 18 -53.05 3.91 -38.52
N LYS A 19 -54.09 4.02 -37.68
CA LYS A 19 -54.04 4.87 -36.48
C LYS A 19 -53.16 4.28 -35.41
N GLN A 20 -53.17 2.95 -35.21
CA GLN A 20 -52.24 2.28 -34.30
C GLN A 20 -50.77 2.41 -34.76
N GLU A 21 -50.50 2.29 -36.06
CA GLU A 21 -49.16 2.53 -36.62
C GLU A 21 -48.74 4.00 -36.43
N GLY A 22 -49.65 4.96 -36.63
CA GLY A 22 -49.39 6.37 -36.35
C GLY A 22 -49.07 6.65 -34.87
N ILE A 23 -49.83 6.05 -33.94
CA ILE A 23 -49.59 6.16 -32.49
C ILE A 23 -48.28 5.46 -32.11
N ARG A 24 -47.99 4.28 -32.65
CA ARG A 24 -46.73 3.55 -32.41
C ARG A 24 -45.54 4.32 -32.97
N GLN A 25 -45.63 4.85 -34.18
CA GLN A 25 -44.57 5.66 -34.77
C GLN A 25 -44.37 6.96 -33.99
N HIS A 26 -45.43 7.60 -33.52
CA HIS A 26 -45.32 8.79 -32.67
C HIS A 26 -44.74 8.45 -31.29
N ALA A 27 -45.14 7.35 -30.67
CA ALA A 27 -44.61 6.85 -29.40
C ALA A 27 -43.14 6.42 -29.53
N ILE A 28 -42.76 5.75 -30.63
CA ILE A 28 -41.38 5.37 -30.95
C ILE A 28 -40.56 6.62 -31.24
N ARG A 29 -41.08 7.59 -32.00
CA ARG A 29 -40.36 8.84 -32.29
C ARG A 29 -40.16 9.66 -31.03
N ASN A 30 -41.17 9.79 -30.18
CA ASN A 30 -41.03 10.44 -28.87
C ASN A 30 -40.16 9.63 -27.89
N SER A 31 -40.16 8.31 -27.95
CA SER A 31 -39.24 7.44 -27.19
C SER A 31 -37.80 7.60 -27.67
N ILE A 32 -37.56 7.68 -28.97
CA ILE A 32 -36.24 7.93 -29.57
C ILE A 32 -35.78 9.36 -29.28
N GLN A 33 -36.70 10.33 -29.28
CA GLN A 33 -36.38 11.72 -28.99
C GLN A 33 -36.16 11.94 -27.49
N ARG A 34 -36.94 11.31 -26.60
CA ARG A 34 -36.67 11.24 -25.15
C ARG A 34 -35.39 10.48 -24.86
N SER A 35 -35.13 9.35 -25.50
CA SER A 35 -33.87 8.60 -25.32
C SER A 35 -32.67 9.29 -25.95
N ARG A 36 -32.85 10.17 -26.96
CA ARG A 36 -31.79 11.07 -27.46
C ARG A 36 -31.54 12.22 -26.50
N VAL A 37 -32.57 12.85 -25.96
CA VAL A 37 -32.43 13.90 -24.92
C VAL A 37 -31.84 13.29 -23.64
N ASP A 38 -32.26 12.09 -23.26
CA ASP A 38 -31.67 11.30 -22.16
C ASP A 38 -30.26 10.80 -22.52
N ARG A 39 -29.93 10.49 -23.78
CA ARG A 39 -28.56 10.14 -24.19
C ARG A 39 -27.64 11.36 -24.23
N ILE A 40 -28.16 12.54 -24.55
CA ILE A 40 -27.41 13.80 -24.51
C ILE A 40 -27.22 14.21 -23.05
N LYS A 41 -28.27 14.17 -22.21
CA LYS A 41 -28.14 14.29 -20.75
C LYS A 41 -27.20 13.22 -20.17
N ARG A 42 -27.24 11.97 -20.64
CA ARG A 42 -26.32 10.91 -20.18
C ARG A 42 -24.89 11.15 -20.67
N ARG A 43 -24.67 11.68 -21.88
CA ARG A 43 -23.33 12.08 -22.33
C ARG A 43 -22.74 13.20 -21.47
N ASP A 44 -23.59 14.10 -20.97
CA ASP A 44 -23.21 15.14 -20.00
C ASP A 44 -23.32 14.69 -18.52
N LEU A 45 -23.69 13.43 -18.27
CA LEU A 45 -23.72 12.76 -16.96
C LEU A 45 -22.80 11.52 -16.91
N PHE A 46 -21.92 11.35 -17.90
CA PHE A 46 -20.85 10.36 -17.88
C PHE A 46 -19.51 11.07 -17.73
N VAL A 47 -19.15 11.34 -16.47
CA VAL A 47 -17.78 11.04 -16.02
C VAL A 47 -17.79 9.54 -15.71
N PRO A 48 -16.77 8.75 -16.09
CA PRO A 48 -16.74 7.32 -15.81
C PRO A 48 -16.99 7.05 -14.32
N PHE A 49 -18.09 6.37 -14.04
CA PHE A 49 -18.48 5.95 -12.69
C PHE A 49 -17.61 4.77 -12.26
N VAL A 50 -16.66 5.04 -11.37
CA VAL A 50 -15.98 4.02 -10.54
C VAL A 50 -16.87 3.80 -9.32
N ALA A 51 -17.36 2.57 -9.15
CA ALA A 51 -18.39 2.26 -8.18
C ALA A 51 -17.94 2.53 -6.73
N ASN A 52 -18.76 3.33 -6.03
CA ASN A 52 -18.78 3.42 -4.57
C ASN A 52 -20.03 2.67 -4.08
N GLU A 53 -19.89 1.38 -3.79
CA GLU A 53 -20.78 0.70 -2.84
C GLU A 53 -20.09 0.76 -1.49
N LYS A 54 -20.85 1.15 -0.46
CA LYS A 54 -20.40 1.23 0.95
C LYS A 54 -19.70 -0.07 1.37
N ARG A 55 -18.38 -0.14 1.21
CA ARG A 55 -17.54 -1.11 1.88
C ARG A 55 -17.16 -0.50 3.22
N GLN A 56 -17.56 -1.17 4.29
CA GLN A 56 -16.86 -1.05 5.57
C GLN A 56 -15.36 -1.07 5.29
N LYS A 57 -14.62 -0.16 5.93
CA LYS A 57 -13.16 -0.06 5.78
C LYS A 57 -12.54 -1.40 6.18
N ARG A 58 -12.25 -2.25 5.19
CA ARG A 58 -11.32 -3.37 5.31
C ARG A 58 -9.96 -2.80 5.62
N PHE A 59 -9.49 -2.99 6.85
CA PHE A 59 -8.08 -2.85 7.15
C PHE A 59 -7.33 -3.94 6.39
N PRO A 60 -6.36 -3.63 5.52
CA PRO A 60 -5.48 -4.66 5.00
C PRO A 60 -4.66 -5.18 6.18
N VAL A 61 -4.96 -6.40 6.63
CA VAL A 61 -4.11 -7.13 7.58
C VAL A 61 -2.79 -7.38 6.86
N VAL A 62 -1.71 -6.77 7.35
CA VAL A 62 -0.36 -6.94 6.82
C VAL A 62 0.20 -8.23 7.41
N PHE A 63 0.34 -9.26 6.58
CA PHE A 63 0.97 -10.52 6.97
C PHE A 63 2.49 -10.40 7.00
N THR A 64 3.13 -10.99 8.01
CA THR A 64 4.58 -11.06 8.18
C THR A 64 5.22 -11.93 7.08
N LYS A 65 6.23 -11.38 6.41
CA LYS A 65 6.95 -12.03 5.30
C LYS A 65 7.96 -13.04 5.84
N THR A 66 7.99 -14.25 5.29
CA THR A 66 9.10 -15.19 5.45
C THR A 66 10.10 -15.08 4.30
N SER A 67 11.38 -15.07 4.64
CA SER A 67 12.51 -14.92 3.72
C SER A 67 12.69 -16.18 2.86
N SER A 68 12.57 -16.08 1.54
CA SER A 68 12.96 -17.14 0.60
C SER A 68 13.75 -16.58 -0.59
N ILE A 69 14.85 -17.27 -0.91
CA ILE A 69 15.85 -16.90 -1.91
C ILE A 69 15.22 -17.01 -3.30
N GLY A 70 15.22 -15.90 -4.04
CA GLY A 70 14.53 -15.82 -5.33
C GLY A 70 15.17 -16.67 -6.42
N LEU A 71 14.36 -17.52 -7.03
CA LEU A 71 14.68 -18.23 -8.28
C LEU A 71 13.90 -17.64 -9.46
N THR A 72 14.45 -17.85 -10.65
CA THR A 72 13.95 -17.54 -12.01
C THR A 72 12.45 -17.72 -12.23
N ASP A 73 11.86 -16.89 -13.10
CA ASP A 73 10.43 -16.84 -13.48
C ASP A 73 9.79 -18.25 -13.68
N PRO A 74 9.05 -18.75 -12.67
CA PRO A 74 8.46 -20.10 -12.62
C PRO A 74 7.27 -20.28 -13.56
N PHE A 75 6.69 -19.18 -14.07
CA PHE A 75 5.45 -19.22 -14.85
C PHE A 75 5.69 -19.53 -16.35
N ASN A 76 6.94 -19.76 -16.76
CA ASN A 76 7.27 -20.13 -18.14
C ASN A 76 7.01 -21.61 -18.47
N THR A 77 6.64 -22.44 -17.50
CA THR A 77 6.36 -23.88 -17.69
C THR A 77 4.88 -24.23 -17.87
N PHE A 78 3.96 -23.24 -17.90
CA PHE A 78 2.52 -23.51 -18.06
C PHE A 78 2.12 -23.82 -19.52
N CYS A 79 1.26 -24.83 -19.71
CA CYS A 79 0.83 -25.32 -21.02
C CYS A 79 -0.26 -24.47 -21.72
N ALA A 80 -0.73 -23.36 -21.15
CA ALA A 80 -1.86 -22.58 -21.69
C ALA A 80 -1.62 -21.06 -21.62
N PHE A 81 -2.14 -20.32 -22.62
CA PHE A 81 -2.03 -18.87 -22.88
C PHE A 81 -1.43 -18.03 -21.74
N PRO A 82 -0.09 -17.98 -21.62
CA PRO A 82 0.58 -17.34 -20.49
C PRO A 82 0.43 -15.81 -20.50
N GLU A 83 0.05 -15.21 -21.63
CA GLU A 83 -0.04 -13.75 -21.76
C GLU A 83 -1.13 -13.12 -20.89
N ARG A 84 -2.33 -13.72 -20.84
CA ARG A 84 -3.41 -13.20 -19.98
C ARG A 84 -3.02 -13.33 -18.50
N LEU A 85 -2.39 -14.45 -18.13
CA LEU A 85 -1.89 -14.69 -16.79
C LEU A 85 -0.76 -13.70 -16.41
N ARG A 86 0.16 -13.38 -17.33
CA ARG A 86 1.23 -12.39 -17.12
C ARG A 86 0.67 -10.98 -16.89
N ILE A 87 -0.35 -10.59 -17.65
CA ILE A 87 -1.05 -9.32 -17.44
C ILE A 87 -1.66 -9.28 -16.03
N LEU A 88 -2.30 -10.38 -15.61
CA LEU A 88 -2.91 -10.50 -14.29
C LEU A 88 -1.88 -10.49 -13.16
N LEU A 89 -0.72 -11.16 -13.31
CA LEU A 89 0.37 -11.15 -12.31
C LEU A 89 0.99 -9.76 -12.12
N ARG A 90 0.96 -8.92 -13.15
CA ARG A 90 1.41 -7.51 -13.10
C ARG A 90 0.35 -6.56 -12.54
N HIS A 91 -0.87 -7.03 -12.29
CA HIS A 91 -1.94 -6.20 -11.77
C HIS A 91 -1.68 -5.84 -10.30
N PRO A 92 -1.96 -4.60 -9.85
CA PRO A 92 -1.73 -4.21 -8.45
C PRO A 92 -2.43 -5.11 -7.42
N SER A 93 -3.59 -5.67 -7.77
CA SER A 93 -4.35 -6.60 -6.91
C SER A 93 -3.75 -8.01 -6.82
N ALA A 94 -2.70 -8.33 -7.60
CA ALA A 94 -2.09 -9.64 -7.60
C ALA A 94 -1.11 -9.88 -6.44
N LYS A 95 -0.65 -8.80 -5.79
CA LYS A 95 0.39 -8.82 -4.74
C LYS A 95 0.14 -9.85 -3.64
N GLN A 96 -1.11 -9.93 -3.18
CA GLN A 96 -1.55 -10.83 -2.10
C GLN A 96 -2.45 -11.96 -2.59
N ALA A 97 -2.79 -12.00 -3.89
CA ALA A 97 -3.78 -12.94 -4.40
C ALA A 97 -3.35 -14.40 -4.20
N GLY A 98 -2.05 -14.69 -4.28
CA GLY A 98 -1.48 -16.02 -4.13
C GLY A 98 -1.22 -16.49 -2.69
N GLU A 99 -1.40 -15.64 -1.67
CA GLU A 99 -1.03 -15.99 -0.29
C GLU A 99 -1.96 -17.09 0.27
N PRO A 100 -1.44 -18.03 1.08
CA PRO A 100 -0.07 -18.14 1.62
C PRO A 100 0.90 -18.92 0.70
N VAL A 101 0.49 -19.25 -0.53
CA VAL A 101 1.31 -20.08 -1.42
C VAL A 101 2.42 -19.25 -2.07
N PHE A 102 2.12 -18.00 -2.43
CA PHE A 102 3.12 -17.05 -2.92
C PHE A 102 2.65 -15.60 -2.80
N CYS A 103 3.59 -14.66 -2.84
CA CYS A 103 3.32 -13.24 -2.98
C CYS A 103 4.12 -12.63 -4.13
N ILE A 104 3.68 -11.46 -4.60
CA ILE A 104 4.34 -10.73 -5.69
C ILE A 104 4.83 -9.38 -5.16
N GLU A 105 6.12 -9.11 -5.30
CA GLU A 105 6.73 -7.84 -4.91
C GLU A 105 6.37 -6.69 -5.86
N ASP A 106 6.63 -5.45 -5.42
CA ASP A 106 6.57 -4.25 -6.27
C ASP A 106 7.50 -4.32 -7.48
N SER A 107 8.58 -5.13 -7.37
CA SER A 107 9.51 -5.46 -8.46
C SER A 107 8.90 -6.40 -9.52
N GLY A 108 7.73 -6.98 -9.25
CA GLY A 108 7.11 -8.02 -10.08
C GLY A 108 7.68 -9.43 -9.84
N LYS A 109 8.60 -9.59 -8.88
CA LYS A 109 9.19 -10.88 -8.52
C LYS A 109 8.25 -11.69 -7.62
N VAL A 110 8.15 -12.99 -7.88
CA VAL A 110 7.29 -13.91 -7.13
C VAL A 110 8.09 -14.68 -6.08
N PHE A 111 7.55 -14.78 -4.87
CA PHE A 111 8.14 -15.49 -3.73
C PHE A 111 7.18 -16.55 -3.22
N PHE A 112 7.64 -17.78 -3.05
CA PHE A 112 6.79 -18.94 -2.74
C PHE A 112 6.67 -19.27 -1.25
N GLN A 113 7.07 -18.38 -0.34
CA GLN A 113 6.91 -18.54 1.11
C GLN A 113 7.37 -19.90 1.65
N GLY A 114 8.45 -20.48 1.07
CA GLY A 114 8.98 -21.79 1.44
C GLY A 114 8.33 -23.00 0.75
N MET A 115 7.36 -22.77 -0.16
CA MET A 115 6.72 -23.79 -0.99
C MET A 115 7.40 -24.02 -2.35
N ASP A 116 8.62 -23.50 -2.56
CA ASP A 116 9.34 -23.59 -3.84
C ASP A 116 9.45 -25.02 -4.37
N ASN A 117 9.76 -25.98 -3.49
CA ASN A 117 9.92 -27.38 -3.85
C ASN A 117 8.57 -28.07 -4.17
N VAL A 118 7.48 -27.61 -3.55
CA VAL A 118 6.12 -28.07 -3.84
C VAL A 118 5.68 -27.56 -5.22
N LEU A 119 5.97 -26.30 -5.51
CA LEU A 119 5.49 -25.60 -6.69
C LEU A 119 6.28 -25.94 -7.95
N LYS A 120 7.60 -26.17 -7.86
CA LYS A 120 8.39 -26.65 -9.02
C LYS A 120 7.80 -27.90 -9.67
N GLY A 121 7.18 -28.80 -8.90
CA GLY A 121 6.44 -29.94 -9.43
C GLY A 121 5.00 -29.62 -9.85
N ALA A 122 4.30 -28.79 -9.08
CA ALA A 122 2.88 -28.49 -9.28
C ALA A 122 2.57 -27.50 -10.43
N LEU A 123 3.51 -26.64 -10.82
CA LEU A 123 3.37 -25.64 -11.90
C LEU A 123 3.17 -26.25 -13.29
N THR A 124 3.34 -27.56 -13.43
CA THR A 124 3.06 -28.30 -14.68
C THR A 124 1.57 -28.70 -14.82
N GLY A 125 0.78 -28.59 -13.75
CA GLY A 125 -0.60 -29.08 -13.70
C GLY A 125 -1.63 -28.08 -14.28
N PRO A 126 -2.57 -28.54 -15.14
CA PRO A 126 -3.61 -27.66 -15.69
C PRO A 126 -4.58 -27.13 -14.62
N ILE A 127 -4.79 -27.87 -13.54
CA ILE A 127 -5.67 -27.48 -12.42
C ILE A 127 -5.10 -26.25 -11.69
N LEU A 128 -3.77 -26.23 -11.44
CA LEU A 128 -3.12 -25.09 -10.78
C LEU A 128 -3.17 -23.83 -11.64
N PHE A 129 -2.98 -23.96 -12.95
CA PHE A 129 -3.14 -22.84 -13.88
C PHE A 129 -4.53 -22.19 -13.80
N TYR A 130 -5.59 -23.01 -13.80
CA TYR A 130 -6.96 -22.48 -13.71
C TYR A 130 -7.28 -21.88 -12.36
N ALA A 131 -6.80 -22.49 -11.26
CA ALA A 131 -6.96 -21.92 -9.93
C ALA A 131 -6.27 -20.55 -9.83
N LEU A 132 -5.03 -20.46 -10.33
CA LEU A 132 -4.24 -19.24 -10.30
C LEU A 132 -4.91 -18.13 -11.12
N SER A 133 -5.31 -18.48 -12.34
CA SER A 133 -6.03 -17.57 -13.23
C SER A 133 -7.35 -17.11 -12.60
N LEU A 134 -8.08 -18.01 -11.93
CA LEU A 134 -9.32 -17.70 -11.23
C LEU A 134 -9.09 -16.67 -10.11
N VAL A 135 -8.17 -16.95 -9.20
CA VAL A 135 -7.86 -16.10 -8.04
C VAL A 135 -7.37 -14.71 -8.46
N LEU A 136 -6.47 -14.65 -9.44
CA LEU A 136 -5.97 -13.37 -9.95
C LEU A 136 -7.04 -12.58 -10.69
N THR A 137 -7.89 -13.25 -11.48
CA THR A 137 -8.98 -12.59 -12.22
C THR A 137 -10.05 -12.09 -11.27
N LEU A 138 -10.41 -12.86 -10.23
CA LEU A 138 -11.31 -12.42 -9.17
C LEU A 138 -10.75 -11.17 -8.48
N SER A 139 -9.46 -11.17 -8.13
CA SER A 139 -8.79 -10.04 -7.48
C SER A 139 -8.75 -8.79 -8.37
N ALA A 140 -8.44 -8.96 -9.66
CA ALA A 140 -8.39 -7.87 -10.63
C ALA A 140 -9.78 -7.26 -10.90
N ASN A 141 -10.85 -8.07 -10.81
CA ASN A 141 -12.23 -7.62 -11.03
C ASN A 141 -12.96 -7.25 -9.72
N ALA A 142 -12.25 -7.00 -8.62
CA ALA A 142 -12.82 -6.64 -7.33
C ALA A 142 -13.91 -7.62 -6.83
N ASN A 143 -13.77 -8.89 -7.20
CA ASN A 143 -14.68 -10.02 -6.92
C ASN A 143 -16.04 -9.95 -7.66
N VAL A 144 -16.17 -9.08 -8.65
CA VAL A 144 -17.37 -9.04 -9.50
C VAL A 144 -17.32 -10.19 -10.51
N PRO A 145 -18.31 -11.11 -10.52
CA PRO A 145 -18.33 -12.23 -11.46
C PRO A 145 -18.39 -11.76 -12.92
N ASN A 146 -17.61 -12.39 -13.78
CA ASN A 146 -17.66 -12.18 -15.23
C ASN A 146 -17.46 -13.51 -15.97
N VAL A 147 -17.59 -13.49 -17.30
CA VAL A 147 -17.46 -14.68 -18.15
C VAL A 147 -16.09 -15.36 -17.99
N GLU A 148 -15.03 -14.59 -17.83
CA GLU A 148 -13.66 -15.10 -17.66
C GLU A 148 -13.53 -15.88 -16.33
N ILE A 149 -14.03 -15.33 -15.23
CA ILE A 149 -14.08 -15.96 -13.90
C ILE A 149 -14.90 -17.26 -13.96
N LEU A 150 -16.09 -17.23 -14.57
CA LEU A 150 -16.95 -18.40 -14.70
C LEU A 150 -16.27 -19.50 -15.54
N THR A 151 -15.51 -19.11 -16.56
CA THR A 151 -14.75 -20.04 -17.40
C THR A 151 -13.64 -20.73 -16.60
N TYR A 152 -12.80 -19.97 -15.89
CA TYR A 152 -11.74 -20.55 -15.07
C TYR A 152 -12.31 -21.42 -13.94
N ARG A 153 -13.39 -20.99 -13.29
CA ARG A 153 -14.09 -21.78 -12.27
C ARG A 153 -14.64 -23.09 -12.83
N GLY A 154 -15.30 -23.05 -13.99
CA GLY A 154 -15.82 -24.23 -14.66
C GLY A 154 -14.73 -25.24 -15.01
N LYS A 155 -13.63 -24.76 -15.62
CA LYS A 155 -12.48 -25.61 -15.98
C LYS A 155 -11.78 -26.21 -14.77
N LEU A 156 -11.66 -25.43 -13.69
CA LEU A 156 -11.10 -25.89 -12.41
C LEU A 156 -11.94 -27.02 -11.81
N LEU A 157 -13.26 -26.80 -11.68
CA LEU A 157 -14.18 -27.80 -11.13
C LEU A 157 -14.24 -29.06 -11.99
N GLN A 158 -14.31 -28.92 -13.30
CA GLN A 158 -14.27 -30.05 -14.23
C GLN A 158 -12.97 -30.85 -14.09
N GLY A 159 -11.82 -30.17 -14.01
CA GLY A 159 -10.52 -30.81 -13.82
C GLY A 159 -10.44 -31.59 -12.51
N MET A 160 -10.92 -31.01 -11.41
CA MET A 160 -10.94 -31.68 -10.10
C MET A 160 -11.91 -32.86 -10.07
N GLN A 161 -13.13 -32.68 -10.58
CA GLN A 161 -14.13 -33.76 -10.63
C GLN A 161 -13.66 -34.94 -11.48
N THR A 162 -13.11 -34.66 -12.67
CA THR A 162 -12.60 -35.72 -13.56
C THR A 162 -11.49 -36.53 -12.87
N ALA A 163 -10.60 -35.87 -12.12
CA ALA A 163 -9.56 -36.55 -11.37
C ALA A 163 -10.14 -37.42 -10.25
N MET A 164 -11.13 -36.92 -9.51
CA MET A 164 -11.73 -37.60 -8.35
C MET A 164 -12.69 -38.74 -8.69
N VAL A 165 -13.10 -38.89 -9.95
CA VAL A 165 -13.97 -40.00 -10.40
C VAL A 165 -13.23 -41.35 -10.40
N ASP A 166 -11.90 -41.35 -10.46
CA ASP A 166 -11.09 -42.57 -10.40
C ASP A 166 -11.16 -43.22 -9.00
N PRO A 167 -11.62 -44.48 -8.85
CA PRO A 167 -11.72 -45.17 -7.56
C PRO A 167 -10.40 -45.30 -6.79
N GLY A 168 -9.26 -45.21 -7.48
CA GLY A 168 -7.91 -45.24 -6.90
C GLY A 168 -7.28 -43.86 -6.69
N TRP A 169 -8.04 -42.78 -6.90
CA TRP A 169 -7.50 -41.43 -6.89
C TRP A 169 -6.88 -41.09 -5.54
N LYS A 170 -5.67 -40.51 -5.60
CA LYS A 170 -5.00 -39.90 -4.47
C LYS A 170 -4.77 -38.42 -4.75
N PRO A 171 -4.88 -37.55 -3.73
CA PRO A 171 -4.56 -36.15 -3.89
C PRO A 171 -3.09 -36.01 -4.32
N THR A 172 -2.82 -35.04 -5.19
CA THR A 172 -1.45 -34.68 -5.57
C THR A 172 -1.02 -33.43 -4.81
N ALA A 173 0.29 -33.14 -4.79
CA ALA A 173 0.79 -31.88 -4.27
C ALA A 173 0.10 -30.68 -4.95
N SER A 174 -0.12 -30.73 -6.27
CA SER A 174 -0.85 -29.70 -7.00
C SER A 174 -2.29 -29.52 -6.52
N THR A 175 -3.00 -30.62 -6.21
CA THR A 175 -4.38 -30.55 -5.71
C THR A 175 -4.44 -29.84 -4.36
N ILE A 176 -3.55 -30.21 -3.43
CA ILE A 176 -3.51 -29.61 -2.10
C ILE A 176 -3.10 -28.14 -2.17
N THR A 177 -2.12 -27.80 -3.02
CA THR A 177 -1.71 -26.40 -3.24
C THR A 177 -2.84 -25.55 -3.81
N VAL A 178 -3.63 -26.09 -4.75
CA VAL A 178 -4.83 -25.42 -5.27
C VAL A 178 -5.84 -25.14 -4.17
N MET A 179 -6.13 -26.14 -3.33
CA MET A 179 -7.05 -25.96 -2.20
C MET A 179 -6.54 -24.89 -1.23
N LEU A 180 -5.27 -24.96 -0.82
CA LEU A 180 -4.65 -23.94 0.04
C LEU A 180 -4.76 -22.53 -0.55
N MET A 181 -4.52 -22.36 -1.85
CA MET A 181 -4.60 -21.05 -2.52
C MET A 181 -6.04 -20.51 -2.56
N LEU A 182 -7.03 -21.36 -2.85
CA LEU A 182 -8.44 -20.96 -2.89
C LEU A 182 -8.96 -20.57 -1.50
N ILE A 183 -8.62 -21.36 -0.48
CA ILE A 183 -8.98 -21.04 0.91
C ILE A 183 -8.30 -19.73 1.33
N GLY A 184 -7.01 -19.57 1.01
CA GLY A 184 -6.26 -18.34 1.26
C GLY A 184 -6.93 -17.12 0.64
N TYR A 185 -7.46 -17.28 -0.58
CA TYR A 185 -8.20 -16.23 -1.26
C TYR A 185 -9.54 -15.90 -0.58
N ASP A 186 -10.30 -16.92 -0.18
CA ASP A 186 -11.56 -16.76 0.54
C ASP A 186 -11.36 -16.03 1.88
N TYR A 187 -10.26 -16.27 2.60
CA TYR A 187 -9.92 -15.54 3.83
C TYR A 187 -9.85 -14.01 3.65
N ARG A 188 -9.32 -13.56 2.50
CA ARG A 188 -9.09 -12.13 2.23
C ARG A 188 -10.34 -11.40 1.77
N ILE A 189 -11.33 -12.14 1.30
CA ILE A 189 -12.61 -11.57 0.93
C ILE A 189 -13.55 -11.78 2.12
N GLU A 190 -13.97 -10.72 2.84
CA GLU A 190 -15.01 -10.81 3.90
C GLU A 190 -16.41 -11.24 3.38
N THR A 191 -16.49 -12.02 2.30
CA THR A 191 -17.68 -12.76 1.88
C THR A 191 -17.67 -14.21 2.40
N GLY A 192 -16.57 -14.67 3.01
CA GLY A 192 -16.47 -16.04 3.54
C GLY A 192 -17.26 -16.22 4.83
N ASP A 193 -18.18 -17.18 4.85
CA ASP A 193 -18.80 -17.67 6.08
C ASP A 193 -17.78 -18.47 6.90
N ALA A 194 -17.68 -18.18 8.21
CA ALA A 194 -16.74 -18.83 9.11
C ALA A 194 -16.90 -20.35 9.14
N GLY A 195 -18.14 -20.85 8.98
CA GLY A 195 -18.44 -22.28 8.88
C GLY A 195 -17.90 -22.91 7.59
N SER A 196 -18.02 -22.22 6.45
CA SER A 196 -17.46 -22.67 5.17
C SER A 196 -15.95 -22.80 5.22
N ILE A 197 -15.27 -21.80 5.80
CA ILE A 197 -13.80 -21.79 5.91
C ILE A 197 -13.31 -22.93 6.79
N PHE A 198 -13.91 -23.12 7.97
CA PHE A 198 -13.59 -24.25 8.86
C PHE A 198 -13.76 -25.60 8.15
N THR A 199 -14.83 -25.76 7.37
CA THR A 199 -15.07 -26.97 6.57
C THR A 199 -13.97 -27.20 5.54
N HIS A 200 -13.51 -26.14 4.86
CA HIS A 200 -12.43 -26.24 3.89
C HIS A 200 -11.09 -26.63 4.52
N ILE A 201 -10.73 -26.06 5.69
CA ILE A 201 -9.51 -26.45 6.43
C ILE A 201 -9.53 -27.93 6.75
N ARG A 202 -10.63 -28.43 7.32
CA ARG A 202 -10.80 -29.84 7.65
C ARG A 202 -10.73 -30.74 6.41
N GLY A 203 -11.30 -30.27 5.30
CA GLY A 203 -11.19 -30.94 3.99
C GLY A 203 -9.73 -31.09 3.55
N VAL A 204 -8.92 -30.04 3.67
CA VAL A 204 -7.49 -30.09 3.33
C VAL A 204 -6.73 -31.02 4.28
N GLN A 205 -6.99 -31.00 5.59
CA GLN A 205 -6.37 -31.95 6.53
C GLN A 205 -6.62 -33.40 6.12
N MET A 206 -7.85 -33.72 5.68
CA MET A 206 -8.20 -35.05 5.19
C MET A 206 -7.51 -35.38 3.87
N MET A 207 -7.37 -34.43 2.95
CA MET A 207 -6.59 -34.63 1.72
C MET A 207 -5.11 -34.85 2.01
N MET A 208 -4.57 -34.17 3.00
CA MET A 208 -3.17 -34.34 3.42
C MET A 208 -2.91 -35.70 4.06
N SER A 209 -3.84 -36.27 4.83
CA SER A 209 -3.68 -37.63 5.38
C SER A 209 -3.70 -38.70 4.29
N LEU A 210 -4.53 -38.51 3.25
CA LEU A 210 -4.56 -39.40 2.07
C LEU A 210 -3.30 -39.31 1.21
N TYR A 211 -2.59 -38.18 1.25
CA TYR A 211 -1.35 -37.96 0.50
C TYR A 211 -0.12 -38.65 1.13
N GLN A 212 -0.17 -39.14 2.38
CA GLN A 212 0.99 -39.62 3.16
C GLN A 212 1.66 -40.94 2.66
N ALA A 213 2.02 -41.00 1.38
CA ALA A 213 2.96 -41.98 0.83
C ALA A 213 3.93 -41.28 -0.15
N GLY A 214 5.01 -40.69 0.36
CA GLY A 214 6.21 -40.44 -0.47
C GLY A 214 7.08 -39.22 -0.18
N ASN A 215 6.61 -38.17 0.51
CA ASN A 215 7.44 -36.96 0.71
C ASN A 215 7.13 -36.17 2.00
N ILE A 216 7.78 -36.56 3.10
CA ILE A 216 7.61 -35.99 4.44
C ILE A 216 7.87 -34.47 4.46
N ALA A 217 8.86 -33.99 3.70
CA ALA A 217 9.21 -32.56 3.66
C ALA A 217 8.12 -31.69 3.02
N VAL A 218 7.51 -32.16 1.93
CA VAL A 218 6.41 -31.46 1.25
C VAL A 218 5.16 -31.40 2.13
N VAL A 219 4.87 -32.49 2.85
CA VAL A 219 3.75 -32.54 3.81
C VAL A 219 3.96 -31.52 4.93
N ALA A 220 5.16 -31.44 5.50
CA ALA A 220 5.47 -30.49 6.55
C ALA A 220 5.29 -29.02 6.09
N GLN A 221 5.67 -28.69 4.86
CA GLN A 221 5.47 -27.34 4.31
C GLN A 221 3.99 -27.00 4.12
N MET A 222 3.19 -27.92 3.60
CA MET A 222 1.74 -27.75 3.47
C MET A 222 1.05 -27.64 4.84
N GLN A 223 1.53 -28.38 5.84
CA GLN A 223 1.00 -28.30 7.21
C GLN A 223 1.26 -26.93 7.82
N ARG A 224 2.46 -26.38 7.64
CA ARG A 224 2.80 -25.02 8.10
C ARG A 224 1.92 -23.98 7.41
N ALA A 225 1.69 -24.08 6.10
CA ALA A 225 0.79 -23.17 5.38
C ALA A 225 -0.66 -23.24 5.91
N LEU A 226 -1.15 -24.46 6.15
CA LEU A 226 -2.50 -24.69 6.67
C LEU A 226 -2.66 -24.21 8.13
N PHE A 227 -1.62 -24.39 8.96
CA PHE A 227 -1.58 -23.86 10.32
C PHE A 227 -1.79 -22.34 10.34
N TRP A 228 -1.07 -21.61 9.49
CA TRP A 228 -1.19 -20.16 9.43
C TRP A 228 -2.59 -19.74 8.98
N GLN A 229 -3.17 -20.43 8.00
CA GLN A 229 -4.56 -20.20 7.59
C GLN A 229 -5.56 -20.39 8.73
N ASP A 230 -5.44 -21.47 9.49
CA ASP A 230 -6.29 -21.74 10.66
C ASP A 230 -6.13 -20.69 11.76
N LEU A 231 -4.88 -20.31 12.08
CA LEU A 231 -4.56 -19.27 13.05
C LEU A 231 -5.19 -17.94 12.66
N PHE A 232 -4.98 -17.49 11.42
CA PHE A 232 -5.52 -16.22 10.93
C PHE A 232 -7.04 -16.24 10.79
N GLY A 233 -7.62 -17.37 10.42
CA GLY A 233 -9.06 -17.54 10.39
C GLY A 233 -9.69 -17.34 11.76
N CYS A 234 -9.08 -17.93 12.78
CA CYS A 234 -9.55 -17.77 14.14
C CYS A 234 -9.41 -16.32 14.59
N PHE A 235 -8.25 -15.72 14.33
CA PHE A 235 -7.95 -14.35 14.75
C PHE A 235 -8.87 -13.30 14.10
N VAL A 236 -8.98 -13.31 12.76
CA VAL A 236 -9.64 -12.26 11.97
C VAL A 236 -11.13 -12.54 11.74
N LEU A 237 -11.48 -13.78 11.41
CA LEU A 237 -12.83 -14.16 10.95
C LEU A 237 -13.63 -14.93 11.99
N ASN A 238 -13.08 -15.08 13.20
CA ASN A 238 -13.70 -15.82 14.29
C ASN A 238 -14.07 -17.27 13.93
N THR A 239 -13.24 -17.93 13.11
CA THR A 239 -13.40 -19.37 12.86
C THR A 239 -13.00 -20.17 14.10
N MET A 240 -13.54 -21.38 14.24
CA MET A 240 -13.04 -22.29 15.28
C MET A 240 -11.60 -22.69 14.97
N ARG A 241 -10.73 -22.58 15.98
CA ARG A 241 -9.34 -23.01 15.88
C ARG A 241 -9.27 -24.53 15.80
N SER A 242 -8.56 -25.08 14.82
CA SER A 242 -8.44 -26.52 14.60
C SER A 242 -7.01 -27.05 14.67
N ILE A 243 -6.00 -26.20 14.50
CA ILE A 243 -4.58 -26.56 14.45
C ILE A 243 -3.81 -25.73 15.47
N SER A 244 -3.29 -26.38 16.51
CA SER A 244 -2.48 -25.73 17.55
C SER A 244 -0.99 -26.01 17.36
N HIS A 245 -0.14 -25.10 17.84
CA HIS A 245 1.31 -25.27 17.91
C HIS A 245 1.75 -26.57 18.59
N LYS A 246 0.94 -27.11 19.51
CA LYS A 246 1.17 -28.40 20.19
C LYS A 246 1.32 -29.60 19.25
N MET A 247 0.85 -29.47 18.01
CA MET A 247 0.98 -30.51 16.97
C MET A 247 2.36 -30.55 16.32
N TYR A 248 3.24 -29.57 16.60
CA TYR A 248 4.56 -29.44 15.99
C TYR A 248 5.65 -29.54 17.05
N ASP A 249 6.46 -30.60 17.02
CA ASP A 249 7.49 -30.85 18.06
C ASP A 249 8.51 -29.70 18.19
N GLY A 250 8.87 -29.05 17.08
CA GLY A 250 9.76 -27.89 17.08
C GLY A 250 9.19 -26.64 17.76
N TRP A 251 7.87 -26.59 17.98
CA TRP A 251 7.16 -25.43 18.54
C TRP A 251 6.69 -25.67 19.97
N LYS A 252 6.95 -26.84 20.56
CA LYS A 252 6.47 -27.15 21.93
C LYS A 252 7.23 -26.37 23.00
N ASN A 253 8.54 -26.20 22.84
CA ASN A 253 9.43 -25.51 23.80
C ASN A 253 10.46 -24.64 23.05
N PRO A 254 10.21 -23.32 22.91
CA PRO A 254 11.24 -22.38 22.49
C PRO A 254 12.52 -22.51 23.32
N ARG A 255 13.67 -22.78 22.70
CA ARG A 255 14.95 -23.05 23.41
C ARG A 255 15.52 -21.84 24.17
N HIS A 256 14.91 -20.66 24.04
CA HIS A 256 15.43 -19.39 24.54
C HIS A 256 14.64 -18.81 25.73
N ILE A 257 13.60 -19.51 26.21
CA ILE A 257 12.68 -19.03 27.27
C ILE A 257 12.93 -19.77 28.61
N ASP A 258 14.15 -20.24 28.87
CA ASP A 258 14.50 -20.86 30.15
C ASP A 258 15.02 -19.85 31.19
N THR A 259 14.97 -18.55 30.89
CA THR A 259 15.43 -17.50 31.81
C THR A 259 14.22 -16.79 32.41
N GLN A 260 13.95 -17.01 33.71
CA GLN A 260 12.92 -16.24 34.42
C GLN A 260 13.29 -14.76 34.44
N LEU A 261 12.40 -13.89 33.94
CA LEU A 261 12.47 -12.46 34.22
C LEU A 261 12.11 -12.23 35.70
N CYS A 262 13.10 -11.90 36.53
CA CYS A 262 12.82 -11.30 37.83
C CYS A 262 12.38 -9.84 37.62
N CYS A 263 11.13 -9.63 37.21
CA CYS A 263 10.51 -8.30 37.27
C CYS A 263 10.16 -7.98 38.73
N ALA A 264 11.03 -7.26 39.43
CA ALA A 264 10.66 -6.67 40.72
C ALA A 264 9.56 -5.62 40.49
N THR A 265 8.38 -5.82 41.08
CA THR A 265 7.32 -4.81 41.08
C THR A 265 7.85 -3.52 41.71
N PRO A 266 7.82 -2.38 41.01
CA PRO A 266 8.29 -1.11 41.58
C PRO A 266 7.55 -0.78 42.87
N ASN A 267 8.26 -0.15 43.82
CA ASN A 267 7.67 0.21 45.11
C ASN A 267 6.40 1.06 44.91
N GLY A 268 5.29 0.62 45.52
CA GLY A 268 3.99 1.28 45.40
C GLY A 268 3.03 0.66 44.37
N PHE A 269 3.44 -0.37 43.64
CA PHE A 269 2.59 -1.11 42.71
C PHE A 269 2.31 -2.54 43.20
N SER A 270 1.10 -3.04 42.97
CA SER A 270 0.73 -4.44 43.19
C SER A 270 0.41 -5.14 41.86
N GLY A 271 0.73 -6.43 41.76
CA GLY A 271 0.38 -7.23 40.59
C GLY A 271 -1.14 -7.39 40.48
N MET A 272 -1.72 -6.92 39.37
CA MET A 272 -3.09 -7.21 38.98
C MET A 272 -3.12 -8.45 38.06
N VAL A 273 -2.74 -9.62 38.57
CA VAL A 273 -2.93 -10.88 37.83
C VAL A 273 -3.94 -11.71 38.59
N GLY A 274 -5.21 -11.63 38.17
CA GLY A 274 -6.21 -12.60 38.60
C GLY A 274 -5.93 -13.97 37.98
N ASP A 275 -6.48 -15.04 38.56
CA ASP A 275 -6.23 -16.42 38.11
C ASP A 275 -6.57 -16.67 36.62
N TRP A 276 -7.48 -15.88 36.04
CA TRP A 276 -7.84 -15.97 34.62
C TRP A 276 -6.83 -15.35 33.65
N LEU A 277 -5.83 -14.60 34.12
CA LEU A 277 -4.78 -13.96 33.30
C LEU A 277 -3.44 -14.70 33.33
N ILE A 278 -3.33 -15.82 34.04
CA ILE A 278 -2.06 -16.52 34.26
C ILE A 278 -1.39 -16.89 32.92
N GLU A 279 -2.11 -17.55 32.01
CA GLU A 279 -1.57 -17.94 30.71
C GLU A 279 -1.17 -16.73 29.83
N PHE A 280 -1.94 -15.64 29.92
CA PHE A 280 -1.61 -14.40 29.20
C PHE A 280 -0.37 -13.73 29.78
N ALA A 281 -0.21 -13.74 31.11
CA ALA A 281 0.98 -13.21 31.78
C ALA A 281 2.24 -14.01 31.40
N ILE A 282 2.16 -15.34 31.32
CA ILE A 282 3.28 -16.18 30.85
C ILE A 282 3.68 -15.78 29.42
N ILE A 283 2.72 -15.55 28.52
CA ILE A 283 3.03 -15.10 27.14
C ILE A 283 3.72 -13.73 27.14
N LEU A 284 3.35 -12.81 28.04
CA LEU A 284 4.00 -11.50 28.16
C LEU A 284 5.44 -11.62 28.66
N GLU A 285 5.69 -12.49 29.64
CA GLU A 285 7.05 -12.79 30.13
C GLU A 285 7.91 -13.37 29.01
N ASP A 286 7.36 -14.31 28.25
CA ASP A 286 8.03 -14.95 27.12
C ASP A 286 8.34 -13.94 26.00
N LEU A 287 7.41 -13.04 25.71
CA LEU A 287 7.62 -11.96 24.74
C LEU A 287 8.71 -10.99 25.22
N ALA A 288 8.73 -10.65 26.51
CA ALA A 288 9.77 -9.79 27.08
C ALA A 288 11.16 -10.45 27.00
N MET A 289 11.26 -11.76 27.26
CA MET A 289 12.50 -12.52 27.07
C MET A 289 12.96 -12.54 25.61
N LEU A 290 12.03 -12.73 24.68
CA LEU A 290 12.33 -12.70 23.26
C LEU A 290 12.85 -11.33 22.83
N CYS A 291 12.19 -10.24 23.25
CA CYS A 291 12.64 -8.87 22.98
C CYS A 291 14.06 -8.63 23.51
N LYS A 292 14.36 -9.04 24.75
CA LYS A 292 15.69 -8.90 25.33
C LYS A 292 16.76 -9.65 24.52
N THR A 293 16.45 -10.89 24.10
CA THR A 293 17.36 -11.70 23.29
C THR A 293 17.62 -11.07 21.92
N VAL A 294 16.59 -10.47 21.32
CA VAL A 294 16.71 -9.73 20.06
C VAL A 294 17.60 -8.49 20.24
N ASP A 295 17.37 -7.72 21.30
CA ASP A 295 18.16 -6.52 21.60
C ASP A 295 19.64 -6.85 21.86
N GLU A 296 19.92 -7.91 22.64
CA GLU A 296 21.29 -8.39 22.91
C GLU A 296 22.01 -8.83 21.63
N ARG A 297 21.34 -9.60 20.76
CA ARG A 297 21.92 -10.04 19.47
C ARG A 297 22.11 -8.90 18.47
N ALA A 298 21.24 -7.89 18.51
CA ALA A 298 21.41 -6.67 17.71
C ALA A 298 22.69 -5.92 18.09
N ILE A 299 23.10 -5.97 19.37
CA ILE A 299 24.34 -5.35 19.86
C ILE A 299 25.57 -6.18 19.45
N THR A 300 25.50 -7.52 19.50
CA THR A 300 26.66 -8.38 19.19
C THR A 300 26.91 -8.59 17.69
N GLY A 301 25.95 -8.24 16.83
CA GLY A 301 26.06 -8.40 15.38
C GLY A 301 25.89 -9.85 14.90
N ASP A 302 25.46 -10.75 15.78
CA ASP A 302 25.19 -12.14 15.42
C ASP A 302 23.96 -12.26 14.53
N THR A 303 24.05 -13.13 13.53
CA THR A 303 22.96 -13.41 12.61
C THR A 303 21.81 -14.08 13.36
N PRO A 304 20.63 -13.45 13.48
CA PRO A 304 19.54 -14.08 14.20
C PRO A 304 19.10 -15.39 13.51
N PHE A 305 19.05 -16.45 14.31
CA PHE A 305 18.51 -17.74 13.89
C PHE A 305 17.01 -17.57 13.61
N VAL A 306 16.50 -18.18 12.54
CA VAL A 306 15.05 -18.24 12.29
C VAL A 306 14.46 -19.19 13.33
N ASP A 307 14.18 -18.66 14.51
CA ASP A 307 13.59 -19.41 15.59
C ASP A 307 12.07 -19.44 15.41
N ASP A 308 11.47 -20.59 15.72
CA ASP A 308 10.02 -20.82 15.62
C ASP A 308 9.25 -20.18 16.81
N THR A 309 9.96 -19.46 17.68
CA THR A 309 9.48 -18.85 18.93
C THR A 309 8.37 -17.80 18.74
N PRO A 310 8.46 -16.84 17.80
CA PRO A 310 7.36 -15.93 17.55
C PRO A 310 6.07 -16.66 17.12
N ALA A 311 6.18 -17.72 16.32
CA ALA A 311 5.04 -18.52 15.87
C ALA A 311 4.37 -19.28 17.03
N ASN A 312 5.15 -19.72 18.02
CA ASN A 312 4.61 -20.30 19.25
C ASN A 312 3.78 -19.26 20.04
N LEU A 313 4.32 -18.06 20.26
CA LEU A 313 3.63 -16.99 20.99
C LEU A 313 2.34 -16.58 20.30
N GLU A 314 2.40 -16.35 18.99
CA GLU A 314 1.23 -16.07 18.17
C GLU A 314 0.17 -17.16 18.27
N SER A 315 0.57 -18.44 18.24
CA SER A 315 -0.39 -19.53 18.39
C SER A 315 -1.05 -19.53 19.76
N ARG A 316 -0.30 -19.32 20.84
CA ARG A 316 -0.84 -19.33 22.22
C ARG A 316 -1.79 -18.18 22.46
N LEU A 317 -1.48 -17.00 21.95
CA LEU A 317 -2.37 -15.83 22.00
C LEU A 317 -3.71 -16.11 21.32
N VAL A 318 -3.68 -16.71 20.12
CA VAL A 318 -4.90 -17.05 19.39
C VAL A 318 -5.66 -18.20 20.05
N ASP A 319 -4.98 -19.16 20.71
CA ASP A 319 -5.63 -20.21 21.52
C ASP A 319 -6.36 -19.59 22.74
N LEU A 320 -5.78 -18.57 23.39
CA LEU A 320 -6.45 -17.80 24.46
C LEU A 320 -7.67 -17.04 23.94
N LEU A 321 -7.53 -16.38 22.78
CA LEU A 321 -8.63 -15.68 22.13
C LEU A 321 -9.78 -16.64 21.79
N SER A 322 -9.45 -17.79 21.21
CA SER A 322 -10.44 -18.83 20.88
C SER A 322 -11.15 -19.34 22.13
N THR A 323 -10.43 -19.53 23.24
CA THR A 323 -11.00 -20.01 24.50
C THR A 323 -11.91 -18.95 25.13
N SER A 324 -11.47 -17.69 25.15
CA SER A 324 -12.24 -16.56 25.67
C SER A 324 -13.58 -16.38 24.94
N ARG A 325 -13.61 -16.62 23.63
CA ARG A 325 -14.83 -16.53 22.82
C ARG A 325 -15.79 -17.70 23.03
N LEU A 326 -15.30 -18.87 23.47
CA LEU A 326 -16.12 -20.04 23.78
C LEU A 326 -16.73 -19.98 25.19
N SER A 327 -16.08 -19.32 26.14
CA SER A 327 -16.62 -19.11 27.48
C SER A 327 -17.74 -18.05 27.42
N GLN A 328 -18.99 -18.47 27.60
CA GLN A 328 -20.20 -17.63 27.57
C GLN A 328 -20.29 -16.56 28.69
N SER A 329 -19.27 -16.46 29.56
CA SER A 329 -19.15 -15.43 30.58
C SER A 329 -18.45 -14.22 29.96
N PHE A 330 -19.23 -13.30 29.37
CA PHE A 330 -18.81 -12.00 28.83
C PHE A 330 -17.35 -11.95 28.36
N ALA A 331 -17.11 -12.19 27.06
CA ALA A 331 -15.84 -11.86 26.43
C ALA A 331 -15.48 -10.42 26.79
N ASP A 332 -14.50 -10.24 27.67
CA ASP A 332 -14.08 -8.92 28.11
C ASP A 332 -13.42 -8.24 26.91
N PRO A 333 -14.04 -7.19 26.33
CA PRO A 333 -13.49 -6.53 25.14
C PRO A 333 -12.09 -5.95 25.42
N ILE A 334 -11.78 -5.66 26.69
CA ILE A 334 -10.47 -5.19 27.12
C ILE A 334 -9.46 -6.33 27.02
N TYR A 335 -9.81 -7.54 27.46
CA TYR A 335 -8.94 -8.71 27.36
C TYR A 335 -8.67 -9.09 25.90
N GLU A 336 -9.70 -9.06 25.04
CA GLU A 336 -9.50 -9.26 23.60
C GLU A 336 -8.59 -8.17 22.99
N ALA A 337 -8.81 -6.89 23.33
CA ALA A 337 -7.97 -5.79 22.88
C ALA A 337 -6.51 -5.95 23.32
N CYS A 338 -6.27 -6.44 24.54
CA CYS A 338 -4.94 -6.79 25.02
C CYS A 338 -4.31 -7.91 24.19
N ILE A 339 -5.05 -8.98 23.88
CA ILE A 339 -4.56 -10.06 23.02
C ILE A 339 -4.20 -9.52 21.62
N TYR A 340 -5.05 -8.69 21.02
CA TYR A 340 -4.76 -8.05 19.73
C TYR A 340 -3.49 -7.19 19.79
N ALA A 341 -3.31 -6.40 20.84
CA ALA A 341 -2.14 -5.55 21.02
C ALA A 341 -0.85 -6.37 21.13
N VAL A 342 -0.86 -7.44 21.94
CA VAL A 342 0.32 -8.32 22.09
C VAL A 342 0.61 -9.08 20.79
N TYR A 343 -0.42 -9.54 20.08
CA TYR A 343 -0.25 -10.19 18.77
C TYR A 343 0.44 -9.27 17.75
N LEU A 344 0.08 -7.98 17.72
CA LEU A 344 0.75 -6.98 16.89
C LEU A 344 2.21 -6.76 17.29
N CYS A 345 2.55 -6.91 18.58
CA CYS A 345 3.93 -6.88 19.03
C CYS A 345 4.71 -8.10 18.54
N CYS A 346 4.14 -9.32 18.60
CA CYS A 346 4.76 -10.55 18.12
C CYS A 346 5.09 -10.52 16.62
N THR A 347 4.19 -9.93 15.83
CA THR A 347 4.34 -9.77 14.37
C THR A 347 5.28 -8.63 13.96
N SER A 348 5.89 -7.93 14.93
CA SER A 348 6.84 -6.86 14.65
C SER A 348 8.04 -7.38 13.85
N PRO A 349 8.47 -6.69 12.77
CA PRO A 349 9.64 -7.06 11.99
C PRO A 349 10.92 -7.23 12.83
N ARG A 350 10.98 -6.57 13.99
CA ARG A 350 12.11 -6.68 14.92
C ARG A 350 12.30 -8.10 15.48
N LEU A 351 11.22 -8.88 15.65
CA LEU A 351 11.27 -10.22 16.26
C LEU A 351 11.54 -11.36 15.25
N HIS A 352 11.50 -11.09 13.94
CA HIS A 352 11.50 -12.12 12.88
C HIS A 352 12.72 -12.12 11.94
N LEU A 353 13.76 -11.32 12.19
CA LEU A 353 14.86 -11.19 11.24
C LEU A 353 15.85 -12.39 11.31
N PRO A 354 16.33 -12.93 10.16
CA PRO A 354 17.71 -13.36 9.89
C PRO A 354 18.59 -12.15 9.52
N PRO A 355 19.94 -12.24 9.41
CA PRO A 355 20.77 -11.06 9.17
C PRO A 355 20.34 -10.41 7.86
N PRO A 356 20.24 -9.08 7.80
CA PRO A 356 19.83 -8.39 6.60
C PRO A 356 20.95 -8.49 5.55
N THR A 357 20.85 -9.48 4.66
CA THR A 357 21.45 -9.43 3.31
C THR A 357 20.47 -8.85 2.29
N SER A 358 19.66 -7.89 2.76
CA SER A 358 19.15 -6.71 2.08
C SER A 358 18.11 -6.11 3.01
N PHE A 359 18.46 -5.05 3.73
CA PHE A 359 17.45 -4.24 4.41
C PHE A 359 16.42 -3.81 3.36
N SER A 360 15.14 -4.07 3.63
CA SER A 360 14.08 -3.23 3.08
C SER A 360 14.22 -1.87 3.77
N MET A 361 14.95 -0.98 3.10
CA MET A 361 15.24 0.40 3.44
C MET A 361 13.94 1.19 3.63
N ALA A 362 13.54 1.44 4.88
CA ALA A 362 12.42 2.33 5.16
C ALA A 362 12.92 3.78 5.10
N ILE A 363 12.42 4.52 4.12
CA ILE A 363 12.53 5.98 4.13
C ILE A 363 11.41 6.51 5.03
N ILE A 364 11.79 7.16 6.13
CA ILE A 364 10.90 7.66 7.18
C ILE A 364 10.83 9.18 7.11
N LEU A 365 9.64 9.74 7.31
CA LEU A 365 9.47 11.19 7.36
C LEU A 365 9.81 11.73 8.76
N ARG A 366 10.65 12.76 8.86
CA ARG A 366 10.97 13.47 10.11
C ARG A 366 10.96 14.97 9.88
N GLU A 367 10.80 15.77 10.93
CA GLU A 367 11.11 17.20 10.84
C GLU A 367 12.63 17.39 10.74
N VAL A 368 13.06 18.40 9.98
CA VAL A 368 14.47 18.80 9.91
C VAL A 368 14.83 19.51 11.20
N SER A 369 15.96 19.16 11.81
CA SER A 369 16.57 19.86 12.94
C SER A 369 17.74 20.75 12.50
N ASP A 370 18.24 21.62 13.37
CA ASP A 370 19.35 22.53 13.04
C ASP A 370 20.64 21.77 12.66
N THR A 371 20.87 20.59 13.25
CA THR A 371 22.00 19.72 12.93
C THR A 371 21.89 19.05 11.56
N ASP A 372 20.69 18.97 10.99
CA ASP A 372 20.43 18.31 9.71
C ASP A 372 20.66 19.25 8.50
N ILE A 373 20.69 20.57 8.72
CA ILE A 373 20.69 21.58 7.65
C ILE A 373 21.96 21.51 6.79
N ALA A 374 23.11 21.14 7.37
CA ALA A 374 24.33 20.93 6.60
C ALA A 374 24.14 19.87 5.50
N ARG A 375 23.52 18.74 5.85
CA ARG A 375 23.19 17.67 4.90
C ARG A 375 22.12 18.10 3.90
N ALA A 376 21.14 18.89 4.34
CA ALA A 376 20.12 19.44 3.43
C ALA A 376 20.75 20.32 2.33
N CYS A 377 21.67 21.21 2.68
CA CYS A 377 22.41 22.05 1.73
C CYS A 377 23.29 21.23 0.77
N GLU A 378 23.90 20.15 1.26
CA GLU A 378 24.67 19.22 0.42
C GLU A 378 23.77 18.56 -0.63
N ILE A 379 22.61 18.04 -0.22
CA ILE A 379 21.62 17.44 -1.13
C ILE A 379 21.11 18.46 -2.15
N GLU A 380 20.85 19.70 -1.75
CA GLU A 380 20.46 20.79 -2.65
C GLU A 380 21.53 21.03 -3.73
N SER A 381 22.80 21.14 -3.32
CA SER A 381 23.93 21.34 -4.25
C SER A 381 24.06 20.18 -5.25
N LEU A 382 23.97 18.93 -4.77
CA LEU A 382 24.04 17.74 -5.62
C LEU A 382 22.86 17.64 -6.57
N ALA A 383 21.64 17.93 -6.10
CA ALA A 383 20.42 17.87 -6.91
C ALA A 383 20.40 18.90 -8.05
N TYR A 384 21.06 20.05 -7.86
CA TYR A 384 21.14 21.11 -8.87
C TYR A 384 22.43 21.18 -9.68
N LYS A 385 23.38 20.27 -9.44
CA LYS A 385 24.67 20.26 -10.14
C LYS A 385 24.53 20.37 -11.66
N ASP A 386 23.59 19.63 -12.24
CA ASP A 386 23.36 19.58 -13.68
C ASP A 386 22.21 20.49 -14.17
N ASN A 387 21.76 21.45 -13.34
CA ASN A 387 20.70 22.38 -13.71
C ASN A 387 21.23 23.44 -14.70
N PRO A 388 20.68 23.55 -15.92
CA PRO A 388 21.15 24.50 -16.93
C PRO A 388 21.01 25.97 -16.51
N LEU A 389 20.15 26.28 -15.53
CA LEU A 389 20.05 27.64 -14.98
C LEU A 389 21.20 28.00 -14.05
N ASN A 390 21.84 27.02 -13.41
CA ASN A 390 22.86 27.29 -12.40
C ASN A 390 24.03 28.15 -12.91
N PRO A 391 24.64 27.89 -14.10
CA PRO A 391 25.69 28.75 -14.63
C PRO A 391 25.22 30.15 -15.04
N ILE A 392 23.91 30.35 -15.24
CA ILE A 392 23.34 31.66 -15.59
C ILE A 392 23.04 32.46 -14.32
N LEU A 393 22.38 31.85 -13.34
CA LEU A 393 21.97 32.52 -12.10
C LEU A 393 23.15 32.69 -11.13
N ASN A 394 24.04 31.70 -11.08
CA ASN A 394 25.14 31.64 -10.12
C ASN A 394 26.49 31.39 -10.84
N PRO A 395 26.97 32.34 -11.67
CA PRO A 395 28.19 32.18 -12.47
C PRO A 395 29.47 32.10 -11.61
N GLY A 396 29.42 32.51 -10.35
CA GLY A 396 30.58 32.58 -9.47
C GLY A 396 31.54 33.73 -9.82
N PRO A 397 32.71 33.80 -9.16
CA PRO A 397 33.14 32.92 -8.08
C PRO A 397 32.35 33.15 -6.78
N PHE A 398 32.15 32.10 -6.00
CA PHE A 398 31.61 32.22 -4.64
C PHE A 398 32.73 32.48 -3.65
N PHE A 399 32.45 33.29 -2.62
CA PHE A 399 33.44 33.56 -1.57
C PHE A 399 33.63 32.34 -0.65
N PRO A 400 34.82 32.17 -0.04
CA PRO A 400 35.06 31.11 0.95
C PRO A 400 34.08 31.26 2.12
N GLY A 401 33.24 30.23 2.36
CA GLY A 401 32.21 30.26 3.40
C GLY A 401 30.77 30.52 2.91
N ALA A 402 30.54 30.64 1.60
CA ALA A 402 29.18 30.77 1.04
C ALA A 402 28.23 29.65 1.51
N LEU A 403 28.72 28.40 1.59
CA LEU A 403 27.95 27.28 2.14
C LEU A 403 27.60 27.47 3.62
N GLN A 404 28.55 27.95 4.43
CA GLN A 404 28.31 28.22 5.85
C GLN A 404 27.27 29.32 6.04
N GLN A 405 27.33 30.38 5.23
CA GLN A 405 26.33 31.45 5.22
C GLN A 405 24.94 30.91 4.83
N ARG A 406 24.88 30.02 3.82
CA ARG A 406 23.62 29.36 3.41
C ARG A 406 23.03 28.51 4.53
N ILE A 407 23.85 27.72 5.22
CA ILE A 407 23.44 26.90 6.37
C ILE A 407 22.86 27.80 7.46
N GLN A 408 23.59 28.84 7.86
CA GLN A 408 23.14 29.78 8.90
C GLN A 408 21.83 30.46 8.51
N HIS A 409 21.69 30.87 7.25
CA HIS A 409 20.46 31.49 6.78
C HIS A 409 19.25 30.55 6.86
N ILE A 410 19.41 29.26 6.51
CA ILE A 410 18.32 28.29 6.64
C ILE A 410 17.97 28.04 8.12
N VAL A 411 18.96 27.96 9.01
CA VAL A 411 18.75 27.86 10.47
C VAL A 411 17.93 29.06 10.98
N GLU A 412 18.36 30.27 10.63
CA GLU A 412 17.65 31.50 11.03
C GLU A 412 16.22 31.53 10.49
N MET A 413 16.00 31.14 9.25
CA MET A 413 14.66 31.09 8.65
C MET A 413 13.78 30.02 9.32
N ARG A 414 14.32 28.85 9.65
CA ARG A 414 13.60 27.78 10.36
C ARG A 414 13.14 28.24 11.74
N ASN A 415 13.99 28.96 12.45
CA ASN A 415 13.71 29.39 13.82
C ASN A 415 12.81 30.63 13.91
N ASN A 416 12.77 31.47 12.86
CA ASN A 416 12.06 32.76 12.89
C ASN A 416 10.84 32.87 11.97
N ASP A 417 10.67 31.97 10.99
CA ASP A 417 9.52 32.00 10.07
C ASP A 417 8.50 30.92 10.44
N SER A 418 7.47 31.31 11.19
CA SER A 418 6.42 30.38 11.66
C SER A 418 5.60 29.75 10.54
N THR A 419 5.64 30.30 9.32
CA THR A 419 4.96 29.71 8.16
C THR A 419 5.78 28.58 7.55
N ALA A 420 7.09 28.52 7.81
CA ALA A 420 8.01 27.63 7.14
C ALA A 420 8.11 26.26 7.86
N HIS A 421 7.89 25.18 7.12
CA HIS A 421 8.01 23.81 7.61
C HIS A 421 9.03 23.04 6.79
N TYR A 422 9.97 22.40 7.47
CA TYR A 422 11.08 21.68 6.84
C TYR A 422 10.95 20.19 7.17
N MET A 423 10.71 19.38 6.15
CA MET A 423 10.53 17.94 6.29
C MET A 423 11.67 17.20 5.61
N GLN A 424 12.17 16.15 6.24
CA GLN A 424 13.18 15.25 5.68
C GLN A 424 12.62 13.84 5.49
N ALA A 425 13.13 13.19 4.46
CA ALA A 425 13.03 11.77 4.26
C ALA A 425 14.37 11.16 4.71
N PHE A 426 14.34 10.49 5.86
CA PHE A 426 15.47 9.85 6.51
C PHE A 426 15.50 8.38 6.12
N ASP A 427 16.60 7.92 5.54
CA ASP A 427 16.79 6.51 5.23
C ASP A 427 17.39 5.81 6.45
N ASP A 428 16.57 4.99 7.10
CA ASP A 428 16.97 4.25 8.30
C ASP A 428 18.09 3.24 8.01
N GLY A 429 18.18 2.75 6.76
CA GLY A 429 19.23 1.82 6.36
C GLY A 429 20.62 2.46 6.25
N THR A 430 20.68 3.75 5.89
CA THR A 430 21.95 4.48 5.79
C THR A 430 22.19 5.46 6.94
N GLY A 431 21.20 5.66 7.80
CA GLY A 431 21.29 6.56 8.95
C GLY A 431 21.38 8.04 8.57
N GLN A 432 20.91 8.43 7.38
CA GLN A 432 21.07 9.78 6.85
C GLN A 432 19.81 10.31 6.17
N MET A 433 19.72 11.63 6.08
CA MET A 433 18.79 12.31 5.19
C MET A 433 19.13 11.99 3.74
N VAL A 434 18.11 11.57 2.98
CA VAL A 434 18.22 11.25 1.54
C VAL A 434 17.38 12.18 0.67
N ALA A 435 16.40 12.87 1.26
CA ALA A 435 15.62 13.92 0.61
C ALA A 435 15.09 14.91 1.65
N TRP A 436 14.75 16.12 1.22
CA TRP A 436 14.08 17.09 2.08
C TRP A 436 13.21 18.05 1.28
N ALA A 437 12.26 18.68 1.95
CA ALA A 437 11.36 19.66 1.39
C ALA A 437 11.17 20.84 2.34
N LYS A 438 10.97 22.01 1.74
CA LYS A 438 10.57 23.24 2.43
C LYS A 438 9.19 23.65 1.96
N TRP A 439 8.28 23.78 2.92
CA TRP A 439 6.91 24.21 2.74
C TRP A 439 6.69 25.56 3.41
N HIS A 440 5.79 26.36 2.86
CA HIS A 440 5.14 27.44 3.59
C HIS A 440 3.64 27.18 3.70
N ILE A 441 3.04 27.43 4.86
CA ILE A 441 1.60 27.33 5.06
C ILE A 441 1.06 28.73 5.39
N PHE A 442 0.22 29.26 4.50
CA PHE A 442 -0.45 30.56 4.68
C PHE A 442 -1.94 30.32 4.90
N GLU A 443 -2.34 30.17 6.16
CA GLU A 443 -3.73 29.83 6.52
C GLU A 443 -4.70 31.02 6.43
N THR A 444 -4.20 32.26 6.41
CA THR A 444 -5.02 33.48 6.33
C THR A 444 -4.65 34.37 5.14
N THR A 445 -5.58 35.25 4.77
CA THR A 445 -5.39 36.24 3.70
C THR A 445 -4.22 37.17 3.99
N GLU A 446 -4.07 37.59 5.26
CA GLU A 446 -2.99 38.46 5.70
C GLU A 446 -1.63 37.76 5.60
N ALA A 447 -1.56 36.48 5.98
CA ALA A 447 -0.35 35.67 5.84
C ALA A 447 0.01 35.46 4.37
N ALA A 448 -0.98 35.22 3.50
CA ALA A 448 -0.79 35.09 2.06
C ALA A 448 -0.30 36.41 1.44
N ALA A 449 -0.88 37.55 1.82
CA ALA A 449 -0.45 38.88 1.38
C ALA A 449 0.98 39.21 1.84
N ALA A 450 1.36 38.80 3.04
CA ALA A 450 2.71 38.96 3.60
C ALA A 450 3.74 37.93 3.07
N SER A 451 3.34 36.98 2.23
CA SER A 451 4.22 35.94 1.69
C SER A 451 5.32 36.47 0.75
N PHE A 452 5.17 37.70 0.25
CA PHE A 452 6.14 38.32 -0.64
C PHE A 452 7.23 39.04 0.18
N LYS A 453 8.44 38.48 0.20
CA LYS A 453 9.62 39.10 0.80
C LYS A 453 10.56 39.61 -0.30
N PRO A 454 11.23 40.76 -0.11
CA PRO A 454 12.23 41.25 -1.06
C PRO A 454 13.33 40.22 -1.28
N LEU A 455 13.68 39.97 -2.54
CA LEU A 455 14.77 39.08 -2.89
C LEU A 455 16.10 39.73 -2.53
N ARG A 456 17.01 38.94 -1.95
CA ARG A 456 18.39 39.36 -1.67
C ARG A 456 19.32 38.45 -2.45
N PHE A 457 20.16 39.03 -3.30
CA PHE A 457 21.14 38.31 -4.10
C PHE A 457 22.53 38.47 -3.48
N GLY A 458 23.25 37.36 -3.35
CA GLY A 458 24.57 37.33 -2.73
C GLY A 458 25.71 37.41 -3.75
N PRO A 459 26.96 37.51 -3.28
CA PRO A 459 28.14 37.46 -4.15
C PRO A 459 28.21 36.16 -4.95
N GLY A 460 28.56 36.25 -6.23
CA GLY A 460 28.64 35.10 -7.15
C GLY A 460 27.33 34.80 -7.91
N MET A 461 26.26 35.55 -7.63
CA MET A 461 25.00 35.52 -8.38
C MET A 461 24.98 36.63 -9.44
N ASP A 462 24.40 36.36 -10.62
CA ASP A 462 24.11 37.40 -11.60
C ASP A 462 22.84 38.15 -11.19
N PRO A 463 22.92 39.45 -10.83
CA PRO A 463 21.78 40.16 -10.27
C PRO A 463 20.65 40.36 -11.27
N GLU A 464 20.94 40.53 -12.56
CA GLU A 464 19.91 40.78 -13.58
C GLU A 464 19.19 39.48 -13.93
N ALA A 465 19.92 38.39 -14.13
CA ALA A 465 19.34 37.08 -14.38
C ALA A 465 18.54 36.58 -13.17
N CYS A 466 19.05 36.78 -11.95
CA CYS A 466 18.33 36.46 -10.73
C CYS A 466 17.07 37.30 -10.56
N LYS A 467 17.14 38.60 -10.90
CA LYS A 467 15.97 39.46 -10.91
C LYS A 467 14.91 38.95 -11.88
N ILE A 468 15.26 38.76 -13.15
CA ILE A 468 14.38 38.23 -14.20
C ILE A 468 13.69 36.93 -13.74
N PHE A 469 14.47 35.98 -13.20
CA PHE A 469 13.93 34.68 -12.82
C PHE A 469 13.09 34.73 -11.53
N PHE A 470 13.66 35.22 -10.43
CA PHE A 470 13.03 35.13 -9.11
C PHE A 470 11.93 36.17 -8.92
N GLU A 471 12.06 37.40 -9.44
CA GLU A 471 10.97 38.38 -9.40
C GLU A 471 9.83 37.93 -10.31
N GLY A 472 10.11 37.49 -11.53
CA GLY A 472 9.08 36.98 -12.45
C GLY A 472 8.31 35.79 -11.86
N MET A 473 8.99 34.86 -11.19
CA MET A 473 8.37 33.77 -10.43
C MET A 473 7.47 34.26 -9.29
N ALA A 474 7.92 35.27 -8.54
CA ALA A 474 7.20 35.79 -7.40
C ALA A 474 5.97 36.62 -7.82
N GLU A 475 6.07 37.41 -8.89
CA GLU A 475 4.95 38.14 -9.50
C GLU A 475 3.87 37.20 -10.00
N ARG A 476 4.24 36.13 -10.72
CA ARG A 476 3.28 35.14 -11.24
C ARG A 476 2.61 34.37 -10.12
N ARG A 477 3.35 33.97 -9.07
CA ARG A 477 2.75 33.38 -7.86
C ARG A 477 1.73 34.33 -7.25
N LYS A 478 2.06 35.63 -7.11
CA LYS A 478 1.13 36.63 -6.56
C LYS A 478 -0.09 36.81 -7.46
N ALA A 479 0.06 36.79 -8.78
CA ALA A 479 -1.06 36.87 -9.71
C ALA A 479 -2.01 35.66 -9.64
N ILE A 480 -1.46 34.45 -9.47
CA ILE A 480 -2.23 33.19 -9.42
C ILE A 480 -2.93 33.03 -8.06
N MET A 481 -2.18 33.22 -6.97
CA MET A 481 -2.71 32.99 -5.61
C MET A 481 -3.48 34.19 -5.07
N ALA A 482 -3.19 35.40 -5.58
CA ALA A 482 -3.65 36.66 -4.99
C ALA A 482 -3.37 36.67 -3.49
N ASP A 483 -4.37 37.07 -2.69
CA ASP A 483 -4.30 37.03 -1.24
C ASP A 483 -5.03 35.80 -0.67
N LYS A 484 -5.31 34.76 -1.46
CA LYS A 484 -6.03 33.57 -0.98
C LYS A 484 -5.11 32.71 -0.10
N PRO A 485 -5.60 32.15 1.02
CA PRO A 485 -4.88 31.14 1.79
C PRO A 485 -4.43 29.95 0.94
N TYR A 486 -3.19 29.49 1.15
CA TYR A 486 -2.59 28.40 0.38
C TYR A 486 -1.36 27.79 1.05
N ILE A 487 -0.97 26.62 0.57
CA ILE A 487 0.31 25.98 0.90
C ILE A 487 1.26 26.16 -0.29
N TYR A 488 2.51 26.50 -0.02
CA TYR A 488 3.54 26.66 -1.04
C TYR A 488 4.65 25.63 -0.83
N LEU A 489 4.83 24.72 -1.81
CA LEU A 489 6.04 23.90 -1.88
C LEU A 489 7.15 24.72 -2.52
N GLN A 490 8.05 25.25 -1.69
CA GLN A 490 9.14 26.09 -2.16
C GLN A 490 10.33 25.25 -2.66
N LEU A 491 10.72 24.21 -1.91
CA LEU A 491 11.88 23.38 -2.23
C LEU A 491 11.52 21.90 -2.04
N LEU A 492 11.98 21.04 -2.94
CA LEU A 492 11.94 19.59 -2.79
C LEU A 492 13.14 19.00 -3.51
N TYR A 493 14.03 18.36 -2.76
CA TYR A 493 15.25 17.76 -3.29
C TYR A 493 15.37 16.31 -2.85
N THR A 494 15.97 15.50 -3.72
CA THR A 494 16.34 14.11 -3.43
C THR A 494 17.76 13.89 -3.89
N HIS A 495 18.58 13.31 -3.02
CA HIS A 495 19.95 12.95 -3.33
C HIS A 495 19.98 12.07 -4.58
N PRO A 496 20.85 12.33 -5.58
CA PRO A 496 20.86 11.60 -6.86
C PRO A 496 20.85 10.06 -6.70
N ASP A 497 21.71 9.54 -5.83
CA ASP A 497 21.81 8.08 -5.58
C ASP A 497 20.57 7.43 -4.93
N PHE A 498 19.66 8.26 -4.40
CA PHE A 498 18.44 7.83 -3.71
C PHE A 498 17.16 8.18 -4.48
N GLN A 499 17.29 8.69 -5.71
CA GLN A 499 16.14 8.95 -6.59
C GLN A 499 15.43 7.65 -7.00
N GLY A 500 14.14 7.74 -7.35
CA GLY A 500 13.34 6.59 -7.75
C GLY A 500 12.93 5.65 -6.60
N ARG A 501 13.34 5.92 -5.36
CA ARG A 501 13.04 5.11 -4.17
C ARG A 501 11.82 5.60 -3.36
N GLY A 502 11.07 6.57 -3.87
CA GLY A 502 9.84 7.07 -3.24
C GLY A 502 10.01 8.21 -2.22
N ALA A 503 11.23 8.65 -1.90
CA ALA A 503 11.50 9.71 -0.92
C ALA A 503 10.73 11.02 -1.19
N GLY A 504 10.79 11.52 -2.43
CA GLY A 504 10.05 12.72 -2.83
C GLY A 504 8.53 12.56 -2.75
N GLY A 505 8.01 11.36 -3.01
CA GLY A 505 6.58 11.05 -2.89
C GLY A 505 6.10 11.12 -1.43
N LEU A 506 6.91 10.63 -0.49
CA LEU A 506 6.61 10.74 0.95
C LEU A 506 6.56 12.20 1.41
N LEU A 507 7.54 13.01 1.00
CA LEU A 507 7.57 14.45 1.31
C LEU A 507 6.36 15.18 0.72
N LEU A 508 5.98 14.86 -0.51
CA LEU A 508 4.81 15.46 -1.16
C LEU A 508 3.49 15.03 -0.48
N ASN A 509 3.37 13.77 -0.07
CA ASN A 509 2.21 13.25 0.65
C ASN A 509 1.99 13.94 2.00
N TRP A 510 3.05 14.34 2.71
CA TRP A 510 2.92 15.12 3.93
C TRP A 510 2.20 16.46 3.65
N GLY A 511 2.61 17.16 2.59
CA GLY A 511 2.01 18.43 2.18
C GLY A 511 0.55 18.27 1.73
N THR A 512 0.24 17.28 0.90
CA THR A 512 -1.14 17.03 0.44
C THR A 512 -2.08 16.61 1.57
N GLN A 513 -1.62 15.82 2.54
CA GLN A 513 -2.42 15.49 3.72
C GLN A 513 -2.70 16.72 4.58
N ARG A 514 -1.73 17.64 4.70
CA ARG A 514 -1.93 18.91 5.42
C ARG A 514 -2.91 19.81 4.67
N ALA A 515 -2.81 19.86 3.34
CA ALA A 515 -3.71 20.59 2.45
C ALA A 515 -5.16 20.10 2.54
N GLU A 516 -5.39 18.78 2.51
CA GLU A 516 -6.72 18.18 2.71
C GLU A 516 -7.32 18.59 4.07
N LYS A 517 -6.53 18.52 5.15
CA LYS A 517 -7.01 18.86 6.51
C LYS A 517 -7.38 20.34 6.64
N LEU A 518 -6.64 21.22 5.97
CA LEU A 518 -6.86 22.67 6.04
C LEU A 518 -7.84 23.18 4.98
N GLY A 519 -8.20 22.35 3.99
CA GLY A 519 -8.99 22.79 2.84
C GLY A 519 -8.27 23.83 1.98
N LEU A 520 -6.93 23.79 1.92
CA LEU A 520 -6.11 24.78 1.21
C LEU A 520 -5.51 24.19 -0.08
N PRO A 521 -5.42 24.96 -1.17
CA PRO A 521 -4.69 24.54 -2.36
C PRO A 521 -3.18 24.54 -2.12
N ILE A 522 -2.45 23.75 -2.90
CA ILE A 522 -0.98 23.77 -2.94
C ILE A 522 -0.50 24.38 -4.26
N TYR A 523 0.35 25.39 -4.15
CA TYR A 523 1.09 25.98 -5.27
C TYR A 523 2.53 25.47 -5.31
N LEU A 524 3.06 25.23 -6.52
CA LEU A 524 4.49 25.00 -6.75
C LEU A 524 4.91 25.47 -8.14
N ALA A 525 6.22 25.62 -8.33
CA ALA A 525 6.83 25.76 -9.65
C ALA A 525 7.79 24.60 -9.88
N SER A 526 7.59 23.87 -10.97
CA SER A 526 8.32 22.65 -11.28
C SER A 526 9.52 22.92 -12.21
N THR A 527 10.61 22.19 -12.02
CA THR A 527 11.61 22.02 -13.08
C THR A 527 11.02 21.17 -14.23
N PRO A 528 11.55 21.26 -15.45
CA PRO A 528 11.11 20.39 -16.56
C PRO A 528 11.20 18.89 -16.22
N VAL A 529 12.26 18.47 -15.53
CA VAL A 529 12.48 17.07 -15.11
C VAL A 529 11.48 16.65 -14.01
N GLY A 530 11.19 17.53 -13.05
CA GLY A 530 10.23 17.26 -11.97
C GLY A 530 8.75 17.29 -12.42
N HIS A 531 8.45 17.83 -13.60
CA HIS A 531 7.08 18.12 -14.04
C HIS A 531 6.19 16.89 -14.08
N ARG A 532 6.70 15.79 -14.65
CA ARG A 532 5.98 14.51 -14.72
C ARG A 532 5.72 13.93 -13.33
N PHE A 533 6.64 14.13 -12.38
CA PHE A 533 6.49 13.65 -11.01
C PHE A 533 5.29 14.34 -10.33
N TYR A 534 5.19 15.67 -10.41
CA TYR A 534 4.07 16.39 -9.80
C TYR A 534 2.73 16.08 -10.47
N ARG A 535 2.67 15.98 -11.81
CA ARG A 535 1.44 15.57 -12.52
C ARG A 535 0.92 14.21 -12.07
N LYS A 536 1.82 13.24 -11.84
CA LYS A 536 1.46 11.92 -11.32
C LYS A 536 0.82 11.97 -9.91
N HIS A 537 1.14 13.01 -9.13
CA HIS A 537 0.60 13.23 -7.79
C HIS A 537 -0.60 14.20 -7.78
N GLY A 538 -1.23 14.44 -8.93
CA GLY A 538 -2.49 15.18 -9.02
C GLY A 538 -2.35 16.70 -9.19
N PHE A 539 -1.12 17.22 -9.29
CA PHE A 539 -0.90 18.63 -9.64
C PHE A 539 -1.28 18.88 -11.10
N LYS A 540 -1.90 20.02 -11.37
CA LYS A 540 -2.34 20.47 -12.68
C LYS A 540 -1.57 21.71 -13.10
N ASP A 541 -1.28 21.81 -14.40
CA ASP A 541 -0.63 22.97 -14.98
C ASP A 541 -1.58 24.17 -14.97
N VAL A 542 -1.07 25.31 -14.53
CA VAL A 542 -1.78 26.59 -14.53
C VAL A 542 -1.22 27.49 -15.62
N GLU A 543 0.11 27.64 -15.63
CA GLU A 543 0.85 28.51 -16.55
C GLU A 543 2.26 27.95 -16.74
N VAL A 544 2.93 28.28 -17.84
CA VAL A 544 4.37 28.01 -18.03
C VAL A 544 5.05 29.34 -18.25
N ILE A 545 5.92 29.75 -17.32
CA ILE A 545 6.72 30.97 -17.51
C ILE A 545 7.89 30.64 -18.44
N ARG A 546 8.16 31.55 -19.37
CA ARG A 546 9.28 31.49 -20.31
C ARG A 546 10.27 32.60 -20.01
N PHE A 547 11.46 32.25 -19.54
CA PHE A 547 12.52 33.20 -19.23
C PHE A 547 13.54 33.24 -20.36
N GLY A 548 13.76 34.45 -20.89
CA GLY A 548 14.88 34.74 -21.79
C GLY A 548 15.94 35.52 -21.05
N PHE A 549 17.15 34.96 -20.92
CA PHE A 549 18.27 35.58 -20.21
C PHE A 549 19.24 36.32 -21.14
N THR A 550 19.04 36.24 -22.46
CA THR A 550 19.87 36.93 -23.46
C THR A 550 18.99 37.65 -24.47
N SER A 551 19.54 38.69 -25.11
CA SER A 551 18.87 39.48 -26.12
C SER A 551 18.53 38.64 -27.36
N SER A 552 17.24 38.35 -27.52
CA SER A 552 16.52 37.94 -28.74
C SER A 552 16.78 36.56 -29.39
N CYS A 553 17.80 35.77 -29.04
CA CYS A 553 18.04 34.46 -29.70
C CYS A 553 18.57 33.31 -28.81
N GLY A 554 18.64 33.45 -27.48
CA GLY A 554 19.13 32.38 -26.59
C GLY A 554 18.09 31.32 -26.22
N PRO A 555 18.53 30.21 -25.59
CA PRO A 555 17.63 29.19 -25.09
C PRO A 555 16.66 29.78 -24.06
N ILE A 556 15.37 29.52 -24.27
CA ILE A 556 14.29 29.92 -23.36
C ILE A 556 14.20 28.87 -22.24
N HIS A 557 14.27 29.31 -20.99
CA HIS A 557 14.01 28.43 -19.86
C HIS A 557 12.50 28.39 -19.56
N GLU A 558 11.93 27.20 -19.53
CA GLU A 558 10.52 27.00 -19.20
C GLU A 558 10.35 26.56 -17.74
N GLN A 559 9.43 27.22 -17.04
CA GLN A 559 9.09 26.92 -15.66
C GLN A 559 7.56 26.70 -15.53
N PRO A 560 7.10 25.44 -15.55
CA PRO A 560 5.71 25.11 -15.28
C PRO A 560 5.28 25.49 -13.85
N LEU A 561 4.20 26.24 -13.74
CA LEU A 561 3.52 26.57 -12.49
C LEU A 561 2.32 25.65 -12.32
N MET A 562 2.21 25.04 -11.15
CA MET A 562 1.24 23.97 -10.92
C MET A 562 0.44 24.19 -9.64
N LEU A 563 -0.83 23.77 -9.68
CA LEU A 563 -1.74 23.76 -8.54
C LEU A 563 -2.21 22.35 -8.23
N TRP A 564 -2.35 22.07 -6.95
CA TRP A 564 -3.08 20.92 -6.44
C TRP A 564 -4.22 21.43 -5.56
N GLU A 565 -5.40 20.86 -5.72
CA GLU A 565 -6.61 21.26 -5.02
C GLU A 565 -7.06 20.13 -4.09
N PRO A 566 -7.44 20.43 -2.84
CA PRO A 566 -7.99 19.43 -1.93
C PRO A 566 -9.32 18.89 -2.47
N SER A 567 -9.64 17.67 -2.07
CA SER A 567 -10.92 17.06 -2.39
C SER A 567 -12.03 17.91 -1.75
N ARG A 568 -12.99 18.40 -2.55
CA ARG A 568 -14.08 19.25 -2.01
C ARG A 568 -14.76 18.53 -0.83
N PRO A 569 -14.93 19.20 0.32
CA PRO A 569 -15.64 18.62 1.46
C PRO A 569 -17.11 18.29 1.13
#